data_AF-A0A9X2HHF6-F1
#
_entry.id   AF-A0A9X2HHF6-F1
#
_cell.length_a   1.000
_cell.length_b   1.000
_cell.length_c   1.000
_cell.angle_alpha   90.00
_cell.angle_beta   90.00
_cell.angle_gamma   90.00
#
_symmetry.space_group_name_H-M   'P 1'
#
loop_
_entity.id
_entity.type
_entity.pdbx_description
1 polymer ?
#
loop_
_entity_poly.entity_id
_entity_poly.type
_entity_poly.pdbx_seq_one_letter_code
_entity_poly.pdbx_strand_id
1 'polypeptide(L)'
;MRFPHLVTYSSYSWHYGVSTPRELAAAAAAQGATHLGLTDRDGLYGAVKHVRACLDAGVTPVLGADLALADPAGRKVVGRVVLLAEGHDAGAGYGDLCALVTRAHAPRAADGTVLDPLDPAGLLDPASPLGPSGTSGPAGSSTRSASPTRPA
;
A
#
# COMPACT_ATOMS: atom_id res chain seq x y z
N MET A 1 -24.45 -24.13 7.39
CA MET A 1 -24.29 -23.69 5.98
C MET A 1 -22.85 -23.24 5.80
N ARG A 2 -22.19 -23.61 4.72
CA ARG A 2 -20.77 -23.28 4.46
C ARG A 2 -20.72 -22.11 3.47
N PHE A 3 -20.51 -20.90 3.99
CA PHE A 3 -20.37 -19.68 3.18
C PHE A 3 -18.97 -19.09 3.40
N PRO A 4 -18.10 -19.06 2.38
CA PRO A 4 -16.78 -18.45 2.49
C PRO A 4 -16.89 -16.92 2.34
N HIS A 5 -16.43 -16.19 3.35
CA HIS A 5 -16.30 -14.74 3.24
C HIS A 5 -15.00 -14.41 2.49
N LEU A 6 -15.13 -13.85 1.28
CA LEU A 6 -13.97 -13.45 0.46
C LEU A 6 -13.57 -11.99 0.63
N VAL A 7 -14.49 -11.16 1.14
CA VAL A 7 -14.25 -9.74 1.42
C VAL A 7 -14.31 -9.55 2.93
N THR A 8 -13.14 -9.39 3.55
CA THR A 8 -13.02 -9.06 4.97
C THR A 8 -11.88 -8.08 5.18
N TYR A 9 -12.01 -7.25 6.22
CA TYR A 9 -11.00 -6.24 6.57
C TYR A 9 -10.45 -6.59 7.94
N SER A 10 -9.13 -6.70 8.05
CA SER A 10 -8.48 -6.90 9.34
C SER A 10 -8.21 -5.57 10.04
N SER A 11 -7.80 -5.63 11.30
CA SER A 11 -7.29 -4.47 12.06
C SER A 11 -6.12 -3.74 11.39
N TYR A 12 -5.49 -4.32 10.36
CA TYR A 12 -4.48 -3.65 9.53
C TYR A 12 -5.07 -2.77 8.42
N SER A 13 -6.38 -2.85 8.16
CA SER A 13 -7.11 -1.91 7.33
C SER A 13 -7.40 -0.63 8.10
N TRP A 14 -6.52 0.37 7.95
CA TRP A 14 -6.54 1.60 8.72
C TRP A 14 -7.91 2.30 8.69
N HIS A 15 -8.57 2.42 9.84
CA HIS A 15 -9.93 3.00 10.03
C HIS A 15 -11.09 2.16 9.48
N TYR A 16 -10.88 0.92 9.02
CA TYR A 16 -11.94 0.08 8.45
C TYR A 16 -12.13 -1.25 9.18
N GLY A 17 -11.04 -1.94 9.51
CA GLY A 17 -11.13 -3.21 10.21
C GLY A 17 -10.79 -3.08 11.69
N VAL A 18 -11.42 -3.92 12.51
CA VAL A 18 -11.23 -3.96 13.97
C VAL A 18 -10.71 -5.32 14.41
N SER A 19 -11.19 -6.40 13.78
CA SER A 19 -10.81 -7.76 14.11
C SER A 19 -9.42 -8.09 13.59
N THR A 20 -8.60 -8.73 14.43
CA THR A 20 -7.31 -9.26 14.02
C THR A 20 -7.48 -10.44 13.05
N PRO A 21 -6.49 -10.74 12.19
CA PRO A 21 -6.56 -11.91 11.32
C PRO A 21 -6.79 -13.23 12.06
N ARG A 22 -6.30 -13.35 13.31
CA ARG A 22 -6.53 -14.52 14.16
C ARG A 22 -8.00 -14.66 14.57
N GLU A 23 -8.64 -13.56 14.97
CA GLU A 23 -10.05 -13.56 15.33
C GLU A 23 -10.94 -13.87 14.12
N LEU A 24 -10.61 -13.31 12.96
CA LEU A 24 -11.30 -13.62 11.70
C LEU A 24 -11.21 -15.10 11.35
N ALA A 25 -10.02 -15.70 11.43
CA ALA A 25 -9.80 -17.12 11.17
C ALA A 25 -10.56 -18.02 12.16
N ALA A 26 -10.52 -17.69 13.45
CA ALA A 26 -11.25 -18.44 14.49
C ALA A 26 -12.77 -18.38 14.27
N ALA A 27 -13.30 -17.20 13.93
CA ALA A 27 -14.72 -17.03 13.62
C ALA A 27 -15.13 -17.82 12.37
N ALA A 28 -14.31 -17.81 11.31
CA ALA A 28 -14.58 -18.58 10.09
C ALA A 28 -14.59 -20.09 10.36
N ALA A 29 -13.64 -20.60 11.14
CA ALA A 29 -13.59 -21.99 11.55
C ALA A 29 -14.81 -22.38 12.39
N ALA A 30 -15.22 -21.54 13.35
CA ALA A 30 -16.41 -21.77 14.18
C ALA A 30 -17.71 -21.82 13.35
N GLN A 31 -17.76 -21.09 12.23
CA GLN A 31 -18.88 -21.11 11.29
C GLN A 31 -18.82 -22.29 10.29
N GLY A 32 -17.77 -23.11 10.34
CA GLY A 32 -17.56 -24.21 9.39
C GLY A 32 -17.19 -23.74 7.98
N ALA A 33 -16.68 -22.51 7.83
CA ALA A 33 -16.12 -22.05 6.57
C ALA A 33 -14.76 -22.72 6.33
N THR A 34 -14.47 -23.03 5.07
CA THR A 34 -13.18 -23.64 4.69
C THR A 34 -12.25 -22.69 3.97
N HIS A 35 -12.77 -21.54 3.54
CA HIS A 35 -11.98 -20.50 2.90
C HIS A 35 -12.29 -19.19 3.61
N LEU A 36 -11.26 -18.36 3.76
CA LEU A 36 -11.40 -17.02 4.30
C LEU A 36 -10.50 -16.05 3.51
N GLY A 37 -11.14 -15.10 2.84
CA GLY A 37 -10.48 -14.01 2.13
C GLY A 37 -10.15 -12.86 3.07
N LEU A 38 -8.92 -12.35 2.98
CA LEU A 38 -8.54 -11.07 3.56
C LEU A 38 -8.30 -10.07 2.43
N THR A 39 -9.01 -8.95 2.48
CA THR A 39 -8.98 -7.89 1.47
C THR A 39 -8.73 -6.56 2.16
N ASP A 40 -7.53 -6.39 2.69
CA ASP A 40 -7.19 -5.17 3.44
C ASP A 40 -7.25 -3.93 2.55
N ARG A 41 -7.49 -2.79 3.18
CA ARG A 41 -7.65 -1.50 2.50
C ARG A 41 -6.31 -0.96 2.02
N ASP A 42 -6.23 -0.70 0.71
CA ASP A 42 -5.08 -0.06 0.05
C ASP A 42 -3.76 -0.78 0.41
N GLY A 43 -3.77 -2.11 0.58
CA GLY A 43 -2.55 -2.83 0.90
C GLY A 43 -2.75 -4.27 1.36
N LEU A 44 -1.63 -4.91 1.69
CA LEU A 44 -1.52 -6.32 2.09
C LEU A 44 -0.91 -6.48 3.49
N TYR A 45 -1.11 -5.48 4.36
CA TYR A 45 -0.47 -5.34 5.66
C TYR A 45 -0.73 -6.54 6.59
N GLY A 46 -1.94 -7.11 6.55
CA GLY A 46 -2.34 -8.28 7.32
C GLY A 46 -2.05 -9.63 6.65
N ALA A 47 -1.59 -9.67 5.40
CA ALA A 47 -1.59 -10.89 4.57
C ALA A 47 -0.82 -12.07 5.19
N VAL A 48 0.42 -11.86 5.64
CA VAL A 48 1.24 -12.93 6.24
C VAL A 48 0.62 -13.47 7.53
N LYS A 49 0.08 -12.57 8.36
CA LYS A 49 -0.56 -12.94 9.64
C LYS A 49 -1.86 -13.68 9.41
N HIS A 50 -2.59 -13.31 8.38
CA HIS A 50 -3.80 -13.99 7.92
C HIS A 50 -3.52 -15.40 7.45
N VAL A 51 -2.55 -15.58 6.54
CA VAL A 51 -2.14 -16.90 6.07
C VAL A 51 -1.78 -17.79 7.25
N ARG A 52 -0.97 -17.29 8.18
CA ARG A 52 -0.60 -18.05 9.38
C ARG A 52 -1.81 -18.43 10.23
N ALA A 53 -2.69 -17.48 10.52
CA ALA A 53 -3.88 -17.71 11.34
C ALA A 53 -4.86 -18.71 10.70
N CYS A 54 -5.07 -18.62 9.39
CA CYS A 54 -5.90 -19.55 8.63
C CYS A 54 -5.34 -20.98 8.68
N LEU A 55 -4.04 -21.13 8.44
CA LEU A 55 -3.37 -22.43 8.52
C LEU A 55 -3.48 -23.04 9.93
N ASP A 56 -3.24 -22.26 10.98
CA ASP A 56 -3.37 -22.70 12.36
C ASP A 56 -4.82 -23.11 12.72
N ALA A 57 -5.83 -22.51 12.05
CA ALA A 57 -7.25 -22.81 12.23
C ALA A 57 -7.81 -23.88 11.27
N GLY A 58 -6.99 -24.44 10.36
CA GLY A 58 -7.43 -25.41 9.35
C GLY A 58 -8.34 -24.81 8.25
N VAL A 59 -8.25 -23.50 8.03
CA VAL A 59 -8.99 -22.76 6.99
C VAL A 59 -8.02 -22.43 5.85
N THR A 60 -8.45 -22.57 4.60
CA THR A 60 -7.65 -22.16 3.44
C THR A 60 -7.68 -20.63 3.29
N PRO A 61 -6.52 -19.94 3.33
CA PRO A 61 -6.50 -18.50 3.15
C PRO A 61 -6.71 -18.12 1.68
N VAL A 62 -7.45 -17.04 1.45
CA VAL A 62 -7.51 -16.33 0.17
C VAL A 62 -6.96 -14.92 0.40
N LEU A 63 -6.06 -14.46 -0.47
CA LEU A 63 -5.45 -13.14 -0.35
C LEU A 63 -6.04 -12.20 -1.38
N GLY A 64 -6.24 -10.95 -0.97
CA GLY A 64 -6.74 -9.89 -1.83
C GLY A 64 -6.44 -8.51 -1.27
N ALA A 65 -6.80 -7.49 -2.03
CA ALA A 65 -6.72 -6.10 -1.62
C ALA A 65 -7.93 -5.33 -2.14
N ASP A 66 -8.45 -4.42 -1.32
CA ASP A 66 -9.44 -3.43 -1.75
C ASP A 66 -8.71 -2.15 -2.15
N LEU A 67 -8.69 -1.84 -3.44
CA LEU A 67 -7.97 -0.71 -4.03
C LEU A 67 -8.93 0.38 -4.50
N ALA A 68 -8.57 1.63 -4.21
CA ALA A 68 -9.27 2.79 -4.75
C ALA A 68 -9.04 2.94 -6.27
N LEU A 69 -10.12 3.14 -7.01
CA LEU A 69 -10.10 3.53 -8.42
C LEU A 69 -10.13 5.06 -8.50
N ALA A 70 -9.15 5.64 -9.18
CA ALA A 70 -9.12 7.07 -9.45
C ALA A 70 -9.76 7.40 -10.80
N ASP A 71 -10.22 8.64 -10.97
CA ASP A 71 -10.55 9.19 -12.28
C ASP A 71 -9.31 9.18 -13.21
N PRO A 72 -9.47 9.31 -14.53
CA PRO A 72 -8.33 9.31 -15.45
C PRO A 72 -7.27 10.38 -15.15
N ALA A 73 -7.66 11.46 -14.48
CA ALA A 73 -6.74 12.51 -14.04
C ALA A 73 -6.04 12.21 -12.70
N GLY A 74 -6.37 11.11 -12.00
CA GLY A 74 -5.75 10.72 -10.74
C GLY A 74 -6.06 11.61 -9.54
N ARG A 75 -7.04 12.52 -9.66
CA ARG A 75 -7.35 13.56 -8.66
C ARG A 75 -8.46 13.16 -7.71
N LYS A 76 -9.34 12.23 -8.10
CA LYS A 76 -10.50 11.84 -7.31
C LYS A 76 -10.71 10.34 -7.35
N VAL A 77 -11.03 9.76 -6.20
CA VAL A 77 -11.51 8.38 -6.11
C VAL A 77 -12.94 8.30 -6.68
N VAL A 78 -13.13 7.50 -7.72
CA VAL A 78 -14.43 7.26 -8.40
C VAL A 78 -15.12 6.00 -7.92
N GLY A 79 -14.39 5.08 -7.31
CA GLY A 79 -14.91 3.83 -6.80
C GLY A 79 -13.82 2.99 -6.16
N ARG A 80 -14.12 1.75 -5.81
CA ARG A 80 -13.14 0.79 -5.31
C ARG A 80 -13.39 -0.58 -5.89
N VAL A 81 -12.33 -1.36 -6.00
CA VAL A 81 -12.37 -2.73 -6.52
C VAL A 81 -11.64 -3.66 -5.56
N VAL A 82 -12.26 -4.80 -5.29
CA VAL A 82 -11.62 -5.90 -4.56
C VAL A 82 -10.97 -6.81 -5.58
N LEU A 83 -9.66 -6.99 -5.44
CA LEU A 83 -8.87 -7.93 -6.23
C LEU A 83 -8.51 -9.12 -5.36
N LEU A 84 -8.63 -10.33 -5.90
CA LEU A 84 -8.20 -11.57 -5.25
C LEU A 84 -7.03 -12.13 -6.04
N ALA A 85 -6.00 -12.59 -5.33
CA ALA A 85 -4.91 -13.33 -5.93
C ALA A 85 -5.40 -14.72 -6.35
N GLU A 86 -5.06 -15.12 -7.56
CA GLU A 86 -5.19 -16.50 -7.99
C GLU A 86 -4.23 -17.38 -7.18
N GLY A 87 -4.64 -18.62 -6.91
CA GLY A 87 -3.84 -19.59 -6.16
C GLY A 87 -3.46 -20.78 -7.03
N HIS A 88 -2.56 -21.63 -6.54
CA HIS A 88 -2.02 -22.80 -7.26
C HIS A 88 -1.22 -22.45 -8.53
N ASP A 89 -0.64 -21.26 -8.56
CA ASP A 89 0.12 -20.67 -9.68
C ASP A 89 1.58 -20.37 -9.30
N ALA A 90 2.13 -21.13 -8.35
CA ALA A 90 3.44 -20.90 -7.76
C ALA A 90 3.65 -19.49 -7.16
N GLY A 91 2.56 -18.78 -6.83
CA GLY A 91 2.60 -17.46 -6.22
C GLY A 91 2.58 -16.30 -7.22
N ALA A 92 2.38 -16.57 -8.51
CA ALA A 92 2.31 -15.53 -9.55
C ALA A 92 1.21 -14.50 -9.26
N GLY A 93 0.01 -14.93 -8.90
CA GLY A 93 -1.14 -14.07 -8.61
C GLY A 93 -0.93 -13.21 -7.37
N TYR A 94 -0.22 -13.72 -6.36
CA TYR A 94 0.20 -12.90 -5.22
C TYR A 94 1.28 -11.88 -5.62
N GLY A 95 2.20 -12.26 -6.50
CA GLY A 95 3.20 -11.35 -7.09
C GLY A 95 2.55 -10.21 -7.87
N ASP A 96 1.58 -10.52 -8.74
CA ASP A 96 0.82 -9.53 -9.50
C ASP A 96 0.02 -8.61 -8.58
N LEU A 97 -0.60 -9.15 -7.54
CA LEU A 97 -1.30 -8.36 -6.53
C LEU A 97 -0.35 -7.39 -5.79
N CYS A 98 0.83 -7.86 -5.41
CA CYS A 98 1.88 -7.00 -4.82
C CYS A 98 2.29 -5.89 -5.79
N ALA A 99 2.51 -6.22 -7.06
CA ALA A 99 2.88 -5.25 -8.09
C ALA A 99 1.78 -4.20 -8.30
N LEU A 100 0.51 -4.60 -8.32
CA LEU A 100 -0.64 -3.70 -8.44
C LEU A 100 -0.75 -2.76 -7.23
N VAL A 101 -0.60 -3.28 -6.01
CA VAL A 101 -0.60 -2.47 -4.78
C VAL A 101 0.54 -1.44 -4.82
N THR A 102 1.75 -1.85 -5.21
CA THR A 102 2.90 -0.95 -5.37
C THR A 102 2.60 0.15 -6.38
N ARG A 103 2.08 -0.20 -7.56
CA ARG A 103 1.70 0.77 -8.60
C ARG A 103 0.57 1.70 -8.17
N ALA A 104 -0.32 1.25 -7.28
CA ALA A 104 -1.39 2.10 -6.74
C ALA A 104 -0.84 3.19 -5.79
N HIS A 105 0.26 2.91 -5.08
CA HIS A 105 0.93 3.84 -4.17
C HIS A 105 2.06 4.64 -4.82
N ALA A 106 2.46 4.27 -6.03
CA ALA A 106 3.46 4.99 -6.79
C ALA A 106 3.01 6.44 -7.03
N PRO A 107 3.92 7.42 -6.87
CA PRO A 107 3.60 8.79 -7.18
C PRO A 107 3.27 8.92 -8.66
N ARG A 108 2.39 9.87 -8.97
CA ARG A 108 2.04 10.19 -10.35
C ARG A 108 2.60 11.55 -10.70
N ALA A 109 3.12 11.66 -11.92
CA ALA A 109 3.43 12.96 -12.49
C ALA A 109 2.13 13.73 -12.78
N ALA A 110 2.28 15.03 -13.06
CA ALA A 110 1.14 15.92 -13.31
C ALA A 110 0.29 15.51 -14.53
N ASP A 111 0.85 14.73 -15.44
CA ASP A 111 0.18 14.18 -16.63
C ASP A 111 -0.51 12.82 -16.37
N GLY A 112 -0.47 12.31 -15.14
CA GLY A 112 -1.08 11.04 -14.74
C GLY A 112 -0.22 9.80 -14.98
N THR A 113 1.00 9.96 -15.51
CA THR A 113 1.95 8.84 -15.64
C THR A 113 2.36 8.31 -14.26
N VAL A 114 2.33 6.98 -14.10
CA VAL A 114 2.79 6.32 -12.87
C VAL A 114 4.32 6.33 -12.89
N LEU A 115 4.91 7.00 -11.92
CA LEU A 115 6.37 7.00 -11.73
C LEU A 115 6.73 5.72 -11.00
N ASP A 116 7.45 4.82 -11.66
CA ASP A 116 7.84 3.56 -11.03
C ASP A 116 8.81 3.86 -9.86
N PRO A 117 8.42 3.61 -8.60
CA PRO A 117 9.29 3.84 -7.46
C PRO A 117 10.51 2.91 -7.46
N LEU A 118 10.46 1.83 -8.26
CA LEU A 118 11.51 0.82 -8.37
C LEU A 118 12.39 1.04 -9.60
N ASP A 119 12.20 2.11 -10.38
CA ASP A 119 13.18 2.51 -11.39
C ASP A 119 14.42 3.12 -10.71
N PRO A 120 15.57 2.41 -10.68
CA PRO A 120 16.77 2.91 -10.03
C PRO A 120 17.31 4.18 -10.69
N ALA A 121 16.97 4.46 -11.96
CA ALA A 121 17.37 5.69 -12.64
C ALA A 121 16.60 6.91 -12.09
N GLY A 122 15.31 6.75 -11.79
CA GLY A 122 14.45 7.81 -11.24
C GLY A 122 14.70 8.12 -9.75
N LEU A 123 15.33 7.21 -9.00
CA LEU A 123 15.71 7.43 -7.60
C LEU A 123 17.01 8.26 -7.45
N LEU A 124 17.88 8.21 -8.46
CA LEU A 124 19.15 8.95 -8.50
C LEU A 124 19.06 10.28 -9.26
N ASP A 125 17.93 10.56 -9.90
CA ASP A 125 17.71 11.82 -10.62
C ASP A 125 17.30 12.94 -9.64
N PRO A 126 18.12 14.01 -9.50
CA PRO A 126 17.79 15.15 -8.64
C PRO A 126 16.60 15.98 -9.13
N ALA A 127 16.14 15.80 -10.38
CA ALA A 127 14.93 16.41 -10.92
C ALA A 127 13.68 15.53 -10.69
N SER A 128 13.84 14.32 -10.16
CA SER A 128 12.74 13.43 -9.83
C SER A 128 11.89 14.03 -8.71
N PRO A 129 10.55 14.00 -8.81
CA PRO A 129 9.67 14.43 -7.72
C PRO A 129 9.77 13.52 -6.48
N LEU A 130 10.50 12.40 -6.58
CA LEU A 130 10.87 11.50 -5.49
C LEU A 130 12.25 11.77 -4.87
N GLY A 131 12.99 12.77 -5.36
CA GLY A 131 14.30 13.15 -4.80
C GLY A 131 14.21 13.49 -3.31
N PRO A 132 15.29 13.29 -2.53
CA PRO A 132 15.28 13.57 -1.09
C PRO A 132 14.95 15.04 -0.90
N SER A 133 13.82 15.31 -0.25
CA SER A 133 13.28 16.64 0.00
C SER A 133 14.30 17.52 0.73
N GLY A 134 15.04 18.30 -0.06
CA GLY A 134 15.82 19.42 0.43
C GLY A 134 14.86 20.49 0.96
N THR A 135 14.91 20.68 2.27
CA THR A 135 14.17 21.68 3.03
C THR A 135 14.22 23.07 2.39
N SER A 136 13.13 23.54 1.77
CA SER A 136 12.95 24.95 1.45
C SER A 136 12.39 25.70 2.67
N GLY A 137 13.27 26.00 3.64
CA GLY A 137 13.04 27.12 4.55
C GLY A 137 13.26 28.45 3.81
N PRO A 138 12.55 29.53 4.13
CA PRO A 138 12.66 30.78 3.40
C PRO A 138 14.07 31.38 3.57
N ALA A 139 14.66 31.78 2.44
CA ALA A 139 15.98 32.38 2.35
C ALA A 139 16.05 33.68 3.17
N GLY A 140 16.80 33.66 4.27
CA GLY A 140 17.28 34.86 4.94
C GLY A 140 18.32 35.55 4.06
N SER A 141 18.04 36.77 3.62
CA SER A 141 18.96 37.61 2.87
C SER A 141 20.16 38.00 3.73
N SER A 142 21.35 37.53 3.35
CA SER A 142 22.62 38.04 3.87
C SER A 142 22.91 39.43 3.28
N THR A 143 22.99 40.44 4.13
CA THR A 143 23.83 41.62 3.87
C THR A 143 25.04 41.57 4.81
N ARG A 144 26.14 41.00 4.30
CA ARG A 144 27.47 41.16 4.90
C ARG A 144 27.93 42.59 4.62
N SER A 145 27.93 43.43 5.65
CA SER A 145 28.69 44.68 5.65
C SER A 145 30.16 44.35 5.93
N ALA A 146 31.02 44.62 4.96
CA ALA A 146 32.46 44.46 5.05
C ALA A 146 33.07 45.61 5.88
N SER A 147 33.80 45.27 6.93
CA SER A 147 34.62 46.19 7.70
C SER A 147 36.03 46.26 7.09
N PRO A 148 36.55 47.43 6.67
CA PRO A 148 37.94 47.56 6.25
C PRO A 148 38.84 47.88 7.45
N THR A 149 40.05 47.30 7.39
CA THR A 149 41.15 47.39 8.34
C THR A 149 41.81 48.78 8.44
N ARG A 150 42.36 49.07 9.63
CA ARG A 150 43.24 50.19 10.11
C ARG A 150 44.29 50.70 9.11
N PRO A 151 44.74 51.98 9.19
CA PRO A 151 45.82 52.42 10.13
C PRO A 151 45.63 53.90 10.63
N ALA A 152 46.41 54.52 11.51
CA ALA A 152 47.72 54.32 12.14
C ALA A 152 47.63 54.70 13.64
#